data_AF-A0A5S4ZUN8-F1
#
_entry.id   AF-A0A5S4ZUN8-F1
#
_cell.length_a   1.000
_cell.length_b   1.000
_cell.length_c   1.000
_cell.angle_alpha   90.00
_cell.angle_beta   90.00
_cell.angle_gamma   90.00
#
_symmetry.space_group_name_H-M   'P 1'
#
loop_
_entity.id
_entity.type
_entity.pdbx_description
1 polymer ?
#
loop_
_entity_poly.entity_id
_entity_poly.type
_entity_poly.pdbx_seq_one_letter_code
_entity_poly.pdbx_strand_id
1 'polypeptide(L)'
;MSSISHTYENCRDIASEGAVLKFIKSISTFFRRKSISRAARIYHGDYSYHSTHDTAFCNFMHMQRITFVETGDCYVYIFDKPNYQGSYIIAGPKEVVPVCKCGSMIISRKKLPVSIIQNNGKPPKGLWEVTGASYQYHCAMGYKYV
;
A
#
# COMPACT_ATOMS: atom_id res chain seq x y z
N MET A 1 0.34 19.43 3.16
CA MET A 1 -0.21 19.36 1.79
C MET A 1 -0.17 17.90 1.37
N SER A 2 -1.33 17.23 1.35
CA SER A 2 -1.48 15.87 0.82
C SER A 2 -1.60 15.95 -0.70
N SER A 3 -0.80 15.18 -1.43
CA SER A 3 -0.81 15.15 -2.90
C SER A 3 -1.02 13.70 -3.31
N ILE A 4 -2.28 13.31 -3.34
CA ILE A 4 -2.66 12.00 -3.86
C ILE A 4 -2.81 12.16 -5.37
N SER A 5 -1.91 11.56 -6.14
CA SER A 5 -2.04 11.48 -7.60
C SER A 5 -2.61 10.11 -7.95
N HIS A 6 -3.79 10.10 -8.56
CA HIS A 6 -4.44 8.91 -9.09
C HIS A 6 -4.48 8.99 -10.61
N THR A 7 -4.27 7.86 -11.28
CA THR A 7 -4.54 7.74 -12.72
C THR A 7 -5.94 7.16 -13.03
N TYR A 8 -6.70 6.71 -12.03
CA TYR A 8 -8.11 6.29 -12.15
C TYR A 8 -8.84 6.20 -10.79
N GLU A 9 -10.17 6.27 -10.77
CA GLU A 9 -11.03 6.12 -9.58
C GLU A 9 -10.98 4.69 -9.03
N ASN A 10 -10.35 4.51 -7.87
CA ASN A 10 -9.97 3.20 -7.34
C ASN A 10 -11.14 2.27 -6.97
N CYS A 11 -12.40 2.72 -6.98
CA CYS A 11 -13.53 1.93 -6.48
C CYS A 11 -14.87 2.23 -7.20
N ARG A 12 -14.87 2.52 -8.52
CA ARG A 12 -16.11 2.79 -9.29
C ARG A 12 -17.15 1.65 -9.30
N ASP A 13 -16.75 0.41 -9.02
CA ASP A 13 -17.67 -0.76 -9.01
C ASP A 13 -18.27 -1.08 -7.63
N ILE A 14 -18.04 -0.27 -6.60
CA ILE A 14 -18.71 -0.46 -5.31
C ILE A 14 -19.95 0.43 -5.29
N ALA A 15 -21.06 -0.11 -5.81
CA ALA A 15 -22.38 0.47 -5.61
C ALA A 15 -22.69 0.58 -4.10
N SER A 16 -22.45 1.75 -3.51
CA SER A 16 -23.19 2.36 -2.39
C SER A 16 -22.36 3.51 -1.79
N GLU A 17 -22.61 4.71 -2.29
CA GLU A 17 -21.93 5.96 -1.87
C GLU A 17 -22.02 6.24 -0.35
N GLY A 18 -22.99 5.66 0.36
CA GLY A 18 -23.19 5.87 1.79
C GLY A 18 -22.32 5.01 2.73
N ALA A 19 -21.92 3.81 2.32
CA ALA A 19 -21.22 2.87 3.21
C ALA A 19 -19.71 3.14 3.23
N VAL A 20 -19.12 3.41 2.07
CA VAL A 20 -17.68 3.66 1.91
C VAL A 20 -17.27 4.97 2.61
N LEU A 21 -18.06 6.05 2.47
CA LEU A 21 -17.78 7.32 3.16
C LEU A 21 -17.86 7.18 4.69
N LYS A 22 -18.82 6.40 5.21
CA LYS A 22 -18.91 6.10 6.64
C LYS A 22 -17.75 5.21 7.10
N PHE A 23 -17.31 4.26 6.27
CA PHE A 23 -16.17 3.39 6.57
C PHE A 23 -14.86 4.18 6.59
N ILE A 24 -14.60 5.03 5.58
CA ILE A 24 -13.44 5.94 5.53
C ILE A 24 -13.45 6.90 6.72
N LYS A 25 -14.61 7.47 7.07
CA LYS A 25 -14.73 8.39 8.21
C LYS A 25 -14.53 7.67 9.55
N SER A 26 -15.09 6.48 9.71
CA SER A 26 -14.89 5.62 10.89
C SER A 26 -13.42 5.23 11.08
N ILE A 27 -12.77 4.79 9.99
CA ILE A 27 -11.33 4.52 9.90
C ILE A 27 -10.54 5.76 10.32
N SER A 28 -10.77 6.91 9.69
CA SER A 28 -10.05 8.14 10.02
C SER A 28 -10.18 8.56 11.49
N THR A 29 -11.29 8.19 12.15
CA THR A 29 -11.55 8.50 13.56
C THR A 29 -10.90 7.48 14.49
N PHE A 30 -10.89 6.19 14.14
CA PHE A 30 -10.22 5.12 14.87
C PHE A 30 -8.68 5.26 14.84
N PHE A 31 -8.13 5.65 13.68
CA PHE A 31 -6.68 5.87 13.48
C PHE A 31 -6.16 7.21 14.02
N ARG A 32 -7.01 8.01 14.68
CA ARG A 32 -6.61 9.25 15.38
C ARG A 32 -5.81 8.96 16.67
N ARG A 33 -5.78 7.70 17.15
CA ARG A 33 -4.85 7.25 18.20
C ARG A 33 -3.45 7.09 17.61
N LYS A 34 -2.60 8.08 17.88
CA LYS A 34 -1.16 8.15 17.52
C LYS A 34 -0.45 6.81 17.68
N SER A 35 -0.27 6.09 16.59
CA SER A 35 0.86 5.20 16.40
C SER A 35 1.71 5.86 15.31
N ILE A 36 2.68 6.69 15.73
CA ILE A 36 3.70 7.25 14.83
C ILE A 36 4.68 6.11 14.53
N SER A 37 4.23 5.13 13.74
CA SER A 37 5.13 4.14 13.18
C SER A 37 5.90 4.80 12.05
N ARG A 38 7.25 4.79 12.14
CA ARG A 38 8.11 5.24 11.04
C ARG A 38 7.96 4.36 9.79
N ALA A 39 7.53 3.12 9.98
CA ALA A 39 7.34 2.12 8.94
C ALA A 39 5.89 2.08 8.47
N ALA A 40 5.68 1.90 7.16
CA ALA A 40 4.37 1.63 6.59
C ALA A 40 3.80 0.33 7.17
N ARG A 41 2.48 0.25 7.34
CA ARG A 41 1.76 -0.93 7.81
C ARG A 41 0.74 -1.35 6.75
N ILE A 42 0.80 -2.61 6.36
CA ILE A 42 -0.06 -3.20 5.34
C ILE A 42 -1.10 -4.06 6.06
N TYR A 43 -2.37 -3.88 5.70
CA TYR A 43 -3.50 -4.59 6.28
C TYR A 43 -4.14 -5.55 5.29
N HIS A 44 -4.48 -6.74 5.78
CA HIS A 44 -5.15 -7.83 5.07
C HIS A 44 -6.38 -8.26 5.89
N GLY A 45 -7.45 -7.46 5.85
CA GLY A 45 -8.60 -7.66 6.73
C GLY A 45 -8.21 -7.41 8.19
N ASP A 46 -8.35 -8.44 9.03
CA ASP A 46 -8.07 -8.39 10.48
C ASP A 46 -6.60 -8.61 10.83
N TYR A 47 -5.73 -8.73 9.82
CA TYR A 47 -4.31 -8.96 9.97
C TYR A 47 -3.50 -7.77 9.47
N SER A 48 -2.40 -7.45 10.15
CA SER A 48 -1.50 -6.40 9.70
C SER A 48 -0.03 -6.72 9.99
N TYR A 49 0.86 -6.10 9.23
CA TYR A 49 2.29 -6.16 9.51
C TYR A 49 2.99 -4.88 9.10
N HIS A 50 4.12 -4.59 9.74
CA HIS A 50 5.00 -3.49 9.35
C HIS A 50 5.86 -3.88 8.16
N SER A 51 5.93 -3.00 7.18
CA SER A 51 6.85 -3.12 6.06
C SER A 51 8.20 -2.49 6.38
N THR A 52 9.27 -3.13 5.93
CA THR A 52 10.61 -2.53 5.93
C THR A 52 10.65 -1.34 4.96
N HIS A 53 11.42 -0.31 5.31
CA HIS A 53 11.67 0.81 4.41
C HIS A 53 12.32 0.36 3.11
N ASP A 54 12.07 1.10 2.03
CA ASP A 54 12.75 0.90 0.74
C ASP A 54 12.61 -0.55 0.22
N THR A 55 11.39 -1.09 0.34
CA THR A 55 10.99 -2.44 -0.09
C THR A 55 10.02 -2.36 -1.26
N ALA A 56 10.11 -3.31 -2.19
CA ALA A 56 9.23 -3.42 -3.33
C ALA A 56 8.65 -4.84 -3.43
N PHE A 57 7.33 -4.92 -3.56
CA PHE A 57 6.56 -6.14 -3.72
C PHE A 57 6.18 -6.27 -5.18
N CYS A 58 6.85 -7.15 -5.92
CA CYS A 58 6.60 -7.32 -7.35
C CYS A 58 5.28 -8.05 -7.64
N ASN A 59 4.74 -8.82 -6.69
CA ASN A 59 3.52 -9.59 -6.88
C ASN A 59 2.84 -9.96 -5.55
N PHE A 60 1.52 -9.78 -5.46
CA PHE A 60 0.66 -10.19 -4.34
C PHE A 60 -0.24 -11.42 -4.62
N MET A 61 -0.09 -12.13 -5.75
CA MET A 61 -0.96 -13.23 -6.20
C MET A 61 -1.25 -14.36 -5.19
N HIS A 62 -0.46 -14.50 -4.12
CA HIS A 62 -0.64 -15.54 -3.11
C HIS A 62 -0.92 -14.98 -1.70
N MET A 63 -1.25 -13.70 -1.59
CA MET A 63 -1.58 -13.07 -0.33
C MET A 63 -3.08 -12.80 -0.26
N GLN A 64 -3.62 -12.76 0.96
CA GLN A 64 -4.95 -12.23 1.19
C GLN A 64 -5.05 -10.80 0.66
N ARG A 65 -6.26 -10.37 0.30
CA ARG A 65 -6.48 -9.04 -0.26
C ARG A 65 -6.01 -7.96 0.71
N ILE A 66 -5.19 -7.02 0.22
CA ILE A 66 -4.84 -5.82 0.97
C ILE A 66 -6.08 -4.94 1.08
N THR A 67 -6.46 -4.55 2.29
CA THR A 67 -7.65 -3.74 2.56
C THR A 67 -7.32 -2.27 2.71
N PHE A 68 -6.24 -1.95 3.41
CA PHE A 68 -5.73 -0.59 3.56
C PHE A 68 -4.23 -0.58 3.86
N VAL A 69 -3.60 0.57 3.63
CA VAL A 69 -2.20 0.82 3.96
C VAL A 69 -2.08 2.09 4.77
N GLU A 70 -1.41 2.01 5.91
CA GLU A 70 -0.91 3.17 6.64
C GLU A 70 0.52 3.43 6.18
N THR A 71 0.80 4.65 5.72
CA THR A 71 2.07 4.97 5.07
C THR A 71 3.23 5.26 6.05
N GLY A 72 2.92 5.60 7.31
CA GLY A 72 3.96 6.02 8.27
C GLY A 72 4.73 7.24 7.75
N ASP A 73 6.07 7.20 7.76
CA ASP A 73 6.90 8.26 7.15
C ASP A 73 7.29 7.97 5.69
N CYS A 74 6.64 7.00 5.03
CA CYS A 74 6.99 6.55 3.69
C CYS A 74 6.05 7.09 2.61
N TYR A 75 6.54 7.15 1.38
CA TYR A 75 5.71 7.13 0.18
C TYR A 75 5.36 5.70 -0.16
N VAL A 76 4.10 5.44 -0.46
CA VAL A 76 3.62 4.13 -0.89
C VAL A 76 3.02 4.23 -2.28
N TYR A 77 3.49 3.39 -3.19
CA TYR A 77 3.04 3.28 -4.57
C TYR A 77 2.30 1.96 -4.69
N ILE A 78 1.06 2.00 -5.11
CA ILE A 78 0.20 0.81 -5.22
C ILE A 78 -0.19 0.68 -6.69
N PHE A 79 0.09 -0.48 -7.27
CA PHE A 79 -0.19 -0.78 -8.67
C PHE A 79 -1.24 -1.89 -8.74
N ASP A 80 -2.20 -1.78 -9.66
CA ASP A 80 -3.29 -2.76 -9.78
C ASP A 80 -2.84 -4.10 -10.38
N LYS A 81 -1.73 -4.13 -11.13
CA LYS A 81 -1.14 -5.34 -11.72
C LYS A 81 0.22 -5.70 -11.10
N PRO A 82 0.67 -6.95 -11.25
CA PRO A 82 2.04 -7.34 -10.88
C PRO A 82 3.10 -6.57 -11.66
N ASN A 83 4.34 -6.62 -11.18
CA ASN A 83 5.53 -6.02 -11.80
C ASN A 83 5.39 -4.51 -12.06
N TYR A 84 4.73 -3.81 -11.14
CA TYR A 84 4.56 -2.35 -11.12
C TYR A 84 3.83 -1.81 -12.36
N GLN A 85 2.93 -2.62 -12.92
CA GLN A 85 2.18 -2.30 -14.13
C GLN A 85 0.77 -1.83 -13.83
N GLY A 86 0.15 -1.26 -14.86
CA GLY A 86 -1.26 -0.86 -14.84
C GLY A 86 -1.51 0.46 -14.12
N SER A 87 -2.72 0.61 -13.58
CA SER A 87 -3.13 1.83 -12.88
C SER A 87 -2.44 1.89 -11.53
N TYR A 88 -2.20 3.11 -11.04
CA TYR A 88 -1.48 3.29 -9.79
C TYR A 88 -2.02 4.41 -8.91
N ILE A 89 -1.63 4.32 -7.63
CA ILE A 89 -1.91 5.30 -6.60
C ILE A 89 -0.61 5.60 -5.87
N ILE A 90 -0.37 6.87 -5.60
CA ILE A 90 0.74 7.31 -4.76
C ILE A 90 0.15 7.91 -3.49
N ALA A 91 0.46 7.29 -2.36
CA ALA A 91 0.15 7.78 -1.03
C ALA A 91 1.40 8.44 -0.44
N GLY A 92 1.24 9.65 0.07
CA GLY A 92 2.29 10.37 0.77
C GLY A 92 2.46 9.91 2.22
N PRO A 93 3.52 10.37 2.91
CA PRO A 93 3.70 10.11 4.33
C PRO A 93 2.50 10.56 5.17
N LYS A 94 2.21 9.77 6.21
CA LYS A 94 1.15 9.98 7.22
C LYS A 94 -0.26 9.93 6.67
N GLU A 95 -0.43 9.27 5.53
CA GLU A 95 -1.72 8.96 4.93
C GLU A 95 -2.15 7.52 5.25
N VAL A 96 -3.47 7.31 5.24
CA VAL A 96 -4.10 5.98 5.29
C VAL A 96 -4.93 5.85 4.03
N VAL A 97 -4.65 4.82 3.23
CA VAL A 97 -5.27 4.66 1.93
C VAL A 97 -5.99 3.32 1.85
N PRO A 98 -7.31 3.30 1.55
CA PRO A 98 -8.02 2.07 1.27
C PRO A 98 -7.55 1.49 -0.07
N VAL A 99 -7.36 0.18 -0.11
CA VAL A 99 -6.82 -0.54 -1.26
C VAL A 99 -7.89 -1.46 -1.82
N CYS A 100 -8.43 -1.10 -2.97
CA CYS A 100 -9.44 -1.91 -3.67
C CYS A 100 -8.76 -3.03 -4.51
N LYS A 101 -7.72 -2.71 -5.29
CA LYS A 101 -6.92 -3.66 -6.07
C LYS A 101 -5.42 -3.40 -5.84
N CYS A 102 -4.63 -4.46 -5.68
CA CYS A 102 -3.17 -4.37 -5.55
C CYS A 102 -2.52 -5.62 -6.12
N GLY A 103 -1.84 -5.46 -7.26
CA GLY A 103 -1.00 -6.49 -7.86
C GLY A 103 0.47 -6.36 -7.46
N SER A 104 0.96 -5.15 -7.23
CA SER A 104 2.32 -4.87 -6.76
C SER A 104 2.39 -3.54 -5.98
N MET A 105 3.43 -3.36 -5.18
CA MET A 105 3.55 -2.19 -4.28
C MET A 105 5.01 -1.80 -4.08
N ILE A 106 5.28 -0.51 -3.94
CA ILE A 106 6.59 0.00 -3.54
C ILE A 106 6.44 0.87 -2.31
N ILE A 107 7.33 0.70 -1.34
CA ILE A 107 7.38 1.48 -0.11
C ILE A 107 8.77 2.11 -0.05
N SER A 108 8.84 3.44 -0.08
CA SER A 108 10.13 4.15 -0.02
C SER A 108 10.06 5.39 0.86
N ARG A 109 11.17 5.74 1.48
CA ARG A 109 11.30 7.02 2.19
C ARG A 109 11.45 8.22 1.26
N LYS A 110 11.67 7.98 -0.04
CA LYS A 110 11.86 9.01 -1.05
C LYS A 110 10.74 8.96 -2.08
N LYS A 111 10.48 10.12 -2.71
CA LYS A 111 9.59 10.17 -3.86
C LYS A 111 10.28 9.53 -5.06
N LEU A 112 9.57 8.69 -5.80
CA LEU A 112 10.10 7.89 -6.91
C LEU A 112 9.40 8.27 -8.23
N PRO A 113 10.13 8.24 -9.36
CA PRO A 113 9.55 8.50 -10.67
C PRO A 113 8.80 7.27 -11.20
N VAL A 114 7.47 7.30 -11.14
CA VAL A 114 6.62 6.18 -11.59
C VAL A 114 6.83 5.81 -13.05
N SER A 115 7.03 6.79 -13.93
CA SER A 115 7.28 6.54 -15.36
C SER A 115 8.47 5.60 -15.59
N ILE A 116 9.57 5.78 -14.85
CA ILE A 116 10.76 4.92 -14.96
C ILE A 116 10.48 3.51 -14.44
N ILE A 117 9.68 3.40 -13.37
CA ILE A 117 9.31 2.13 -12.76
C ILE A 117 8.46 1.30 -13.72
N GLN A 118 7.42 1.91 -14.30
CA GLN A 118 6.52 1.20 -15.21
C GLN A 118 7.22 0.82 -16.52
N ASN A 119 8.01 1.72 -17.09
CA ASN A 119 8.74 1.44 -18.34
C ASN A 119 9.70 0.26 -18.22
N ASN A 120 10.33 0.08 -17.05
CA ASN A 120 11.27 -1.00 -16.81
C ASN A 120 10.63 -2.25 -16.18
N GLY A 121 9.38 -2.14 -15.69
CA GLY A 121 8.73 -3.17 -14.89
C GLY A 121 9.50 -3.57 -13.63
N LYS A 122 10.28 -2.63 -13.07
CA LYS A 122 11.21 -2.87 -11.96
C LYS A 122 11.27 -1.68 -11.01
N PRO A 123 11.52 -1.89 -9.71
CA PRO A 123 11.73 -0.79 -8.79
C PRO A 123 13.10 -0.14 -9.05
N PRO A 124 13.34 1.09 -8.56
CA PRO A 124 14.64 1.71 -8.65
C PRO A 124 15.72 0.87 -7.94
N LYS A 125 16.97 0.99 -8.41
CA LYS A 125 18.10 0.28 -7.78
C LYS A 125 18.22 0.64 -6.29
N GLY A 126 18.52 -0.36 -5.47
CA GLY A 126 18.70 -0.20 -4.03
C GLY A 126 17.44 -0.43 -3.19
N LEU A 127 16.28 -0.67 -3.82
CA LEU A 127 15.12 -1.21 -3.11
C LEU A 127 15.25 -2.72 -3.00
N TRP A 128 14.84 -3.27 -1.86
CA TRP A 128 14.75 -4.71 -1.69
C TRP A 128 13.47 -5.22 -2.36
N GLU A 129 13.63 -5.87 -3.51
CA GLU A 129 12.53 -6.48 -4.24
C GLU A 129 12.25 -7.89 -3.73
N VAL A 130 10.98 -8.17 -3.45
CA VAL A 130 10.50 -9.44 -2.92
C VAL A 130 9.15 -9.79 -3.55
N THR A 131 8.84 -11.08 -3.57
CA THR A 131 7.45 -11.51 -3.78
C THR A 131 6.67 -11.35 -2.48
N GLY A 132 5.35 -11.18 -2.57
CA GLY A 132 4.48 -11.15 -1.41
C GLY A 132 4.67 -12.35 -0.48
N ALA A 133 4.68 -13.56 -1.04
CA ALA A 133 4.88 -14.80 -0.28
C ALA A 133 6.25 -14.88 0.40
N SER A 134 7.33 -14.48 -0.31
CA SER A 134 8.67 -14.44 0.28
C SER A 134 8.72 -13.46 1.46
N TYR A 135 8.10 -12.29 1.33
CA TYR A 135 8.05 -11.33 2.42
C TYR A 135 7.22 -11.85 3.60
N GLN A 136 6.07 -12.48 3.35
CA GLN A 136 5.30 -13.13 4.43
C GLN A 136 6.13 -14.16 5.16
N TYR A 137 6.89 -14.99 4.46
CA TYR A 137 7.76 -15.97 5.09
C TYR A 137 8.81 -15.31 5.98
N HIS A 138 9.45 -14.23 5.50
CA HIS A 138 10.42 -13.46 6.29
C HIS A 138 9.80 -12.64 7.42
N CYS A 139 8.52 -12.29 7.30
CA CYS A 139 7.80 -11.43 8.25
C CYS A 139 6.62 -12.13 8.92
N ALA A 140 6.58 -13.47 8.94
CA ALA A 140 5.48 -14.24 9.51
C ALA A 140 5.32 -13.96 11.00
N MET A 141 6.44 -13.69 11.69
CA MET A 141 6.47 -13.22 13.09
C MET A 141 5.92 -11.79 13.27
N GLY A 142 5.79 -11.03 12.19
CA GLY A 142 5.29 -9.65 12.16
C GLY A 142 3.79 -9.55 11.90
N TYR A 143 3.11 -10.65 11.56
CA TYR A 143 1.66 -10.68 11.42
C TYR A 143 1.01 -10.54 12.80
N LYS A 144 0.41 -9.37 13.03
CA LYS A 144 -0.37 -9.08 14.23
C LYS A 144 -1.84 -9.05 13.87
N TYR A 145 -2.63 -9.76 14.67
CA TYR A 145 -4.08 -9.56 14.71
C TYR A 145 -4.35 -8.13 15.18
N VAL A 146 -5.28 -7.47 14.49
CA VAL A 146 -5.70 -6.09 14.77
C VAL A 146 -6.75 -6.06 15.88
#